data_AF-A0A517ZPU9-F1
#
_entry.id   AF-A0A517ZPU9-F1
#
_cell.length_a   1.000
_cell.length_b   1.000
_cell.length_c   1.000
_cell.angle_alpha   90.00
_cell.angle_beta   90.00
_cell.angle_gamma   90.00
#
_symmetry.space_group_name_H-M   'P 1'
#
loop_
_entity.id
_entity.type
_entity.pdbx_description
1 polymer ?
#
loop_
_entity_poly.entity_id
_entity_poly.type
_entity_poly.pdbx_seq_one_letter_code
_entity_poly.pdbx_strand_id
1 'polypeptide(L)'
;MSDETPPLLEEDYDAAREVANKTAAALEKEPTAKLIELFAKERARLGAYQFDLVNGLKPPRHVYDQLVLEIRLGTLDKDEFDSRIRDAESLPLSLEMVAAYFDELDAKVSWYSRLLQLAHEPTADGNEHDRQLRADRFTFEIGRKVSLPGRQIQLVHELVEELRIEQRLGLAQLGIHTAPSASGLVLNVTNLAANSWRAHAEIARRSQTSHKYAYAITASELFVSQTIPDLPRPGDLQALLHQELALSRSKMKNQDSTGNKRVEIINNVSVEPHFHVSNGINVELEATAEVDSSPEKTGGKKPQTVNEQRPRSTSPPKLKNWAVGIEHGNRWWLFHRKNGGWQQRGLVAIPGGNAAALMEQLAEGGGAMSKAEARQRIRPNYVGEDRDKLSRAITEALKKARQAIRKAIAKSAQCEYQEVSSPIPHDHSGWRAVIEIGFATLDVDRNTLIFQLKEDMH
;
A
#
# COMPACT_ATOMS: atom_id res chain seq x y z
N MET A 1 -8.42 4.71 -5.00
CA MET A 1 -9.29 4.19 -3.91
C MET A 1 -10.70 4.26 -4.46
N SER A 2 -11.51 3.22 -4.33
CA SER A 2 -12.95 3.31 -4.62
C SER A 2 -13.52 4.46 -3.79
N ASP A 3 -14.43 5.25 -4.36
CA ASP A 3 -15.09 6.37 -3.69
C ASP A 3 -16.15 5.88 -2.67
N GLU A 4 -15.90 4.73 -2.05
CA GLU A 4 -16.79 4.13 -1.08
C GLU A 4 -16.70 4.94 0.21
N THR A 5 -17.78 5.67 0.49
CA THR A 5 -17.94 6.37 1.76
C THR A 5 -17.99 5.31 2.87
N PRO A 6 -17.13 5.41 3.89
CA PRO A 6 -17.14 4.45 4.99
C PRO A 6 -18.50 4.48 5.72
N PRO A 7 -18.89 3.39 6.39
CA PRO A 7 -20.13 3.34 7.16
C PRO A 7 -20.19 4.46 8.20
N LEU A 8 -21.35 5.08 8.38
CA LEU A 8 -21.57 6.19 9.32
C LEU A 8 -21.83 5.65 10.73
N LEU A 9 -21.21 6.28 11.72
CA LEU A 9 -21.48 6.03 13.14
C LEU A 9 -22.36 7.14 13.73
N GLU A 10 -22.98 6.89 14.88
CA GLU A 10 -23.73 7.93 15.60
C GLU A 10 -22.84 9.12 15.97
N GLU A 11 -21.57 8.85 16.33
CA GLU A 11 -20.62 9.94 16.60
C GLU A 11 -20.41 10.82 15.36
N ASP A 12 -20.50 10.28 14.13
CA ASP A 12 -20.41 11.07 12.92
C ASP A 12 -21.58 12.06 12.81
N TYR A 13 -22.78 11.62 13.18
CA TYR A 13 -23.98 12.46 13.22
C TYR A 13 -23.93 13.53 14.32
N ASP A 14 -23.38 13.22 15.50
CA ASP A 14 -23.30 14.17 16.61
C ASP A 14 -22.48 15.41 16.26
N ALA A 15 -21.27 15.22 15.74
CA ALA A 15 -20.46 16.37 15.31
C ALA A 15 -21.02 17.03 14.06
N ALA A 16 -21.66 16.27 13.16
CA ALA A 16 -22.33 16.84 12.01
C ALA A 16 -23.50 17.76 12.40
N ARG A 17 -24.26 17.42 13.45
CA ARG A 17 -25.29 18.31 14.03
C ARG A 17 -24.66 19.58 14.58
N GLU A 18 -23.53 19.48 15.28
CA GLU A 18 -22.84 20.68 15.80
C GLU A 18 -22.42 21.63 14.67
N VAL A 19 -21.79 21.12 13.61
CA VAL A 19 -21.40 21.93 12.45
C VAL A 19 -22.62 22.47 11.72
N ALA A 20 -23.63 21.64 11.47
CA ALA A 20 -24.87 22.06 10.83
C ALA A 20 -25.56 23.20 11.59
N ASN A 21 -25.60 23.12 12.93
CA ASN A 21 -26.17 24.17 13.77
C ASN A 21 -25.39 25.49 13.64
N LYS A 22 -24.05 25.44 13.66
CA LYS A 22 -23.20 26.63 13.46
C LYS A 22 -23.41 27.26 12.08
N THR A 23 -23.44 26.45 11.03
CA THR A 23 -23.69 26.91 9.66
C THR A 23 -25.09 27.49 9.51
N ALA A 24 -26.11 26.84 10.08
CA ALA A 24 -27.49 27.28 9.98
C ALA A 24 -27.72 28.59 10.76
N ALA A 25 -27.12 28.74 11.95
CA ALA A 25 -27.12 29.98 12.72
C ALA A 25 -26.48 31.15 11.95
N ALA A 26 -25.34 30.93 11.28
CA ALA A 26 -24.69 31.94 10.45
C ALA A 26 -25.52 32.37 9.22
N LEU A 27 -26.48 31.53 8.81
CA LEU A 27 -27.39 31.77 7.68
C LEU A 27 -28.80 32.16 8.11
N GLU A 28 -29.05 32.34 9.42
CA GLU A 28 -30.37 32.60 10.00
C GLU A 28 -31.44 31.56 9.58
N LYS A 29 -31.05 30.29 9.52
CA LYS A 29 -31.90 29.16 9.11
C LYS A 29 -31.85 28.02 10.13
N GLU A 30 -32.80 27.11 10.06
CA GLU A 30 -32.73 25.84 10.80
C GLU A 30 -31.85 24.81 10.06
N PRO A 31 -31.10 23.96 10.79
CA PRO A 31 -30.32 22.88 10.22
C PRO A 31 -31.25 21.85 9.57
N THR A 32 -31.00 21.50 8.31
CA THR A 32 -31.78 20.45 7.63
C THR A 32 -31.18 19.07 7.88
N ALA A 33 -32.01 18.03 7.94
CA ALA A 33 -31.54 16.64 8.04
C ALA A 33 -30.53 16.28 6.93
N LYS A 34 -30.73 16.82 5.72
CA LYS A 34 -29.82 16.63 4.59
C LYS A 34 -28.44 17.25 4.83
N LEU A 35 -28.37 18.43 5.45
CA LEU A 35 -27.10 19.07 5.78
C LEU A 35 -26.33 18.27 6.85
N ILE A 36 -27.05 17.78 7.87
CA ILE A 36 -26.48 16.91 8.90
C ILE A 36 -25.94 15.63 8.26
N GLU A 37 -26.69 14.98 7.36
CA GLU A 37 -26.22 13.78 6.67
C GLU A 37 -24.97 14.03 5.81
N LEU A 38 -24.91 15.17 5.12
CA LEU A 38 -23.74 15.57 4.33
C LEU A 38 -22.49 15.73 5.21
N PHE A 39 -22.61 16.43 6.33
CA PHE A 39 -21.50 16.59 7.27
C PHE A 39 -21.11 15.26 7.94
N ALA A 40 -22.06 14.36 8.22
CA ALA A 40 -21.76 13.04 8.76
C ALA A 40 -20.95 12.21 7.75
N LYS A 41 -21.33 12.21 6.47
CA LYS A 41 -20.56 11.56 5.39
C LYS A 41 -19.17 12.17 5.21
N GLU A 42 -19.08 13.49 5.31
CA GLU A 42 -17.81 14.18 5.24
C GLU A 42 -16.90 13.82 6.44
N ARG A 43 -17.44 13.79 7.67
CA ARG A 43 -16.71 13.35 8.85
C ARG A 43 -16.27 11.89 8.74
N ALA A 44 -17.13 11.03 8.22
CA ALA A 44 -16.77 9.64 7.99
C ALA A 44 -15.58 9.52 7.03
N ARG A 45 -15.61 10.27 5.92
CA ARG A 45 -14.51 10.30 4.94
C ARG A 45 -13.23 10.93 5.48
N LEU A 46 -13.30 12.15 6.03
CA LEU A 46 -12.15 12.93 6.49
C LEU A 46 -11.58 12.45 7.82
N GLY A 47 -12.39 11.85 8.67
CA GLY A 47 -12.04 11.40 10.02
C GLY A 47 -12.34 12.46 11.04
N ALA A 48 -12.55 12.02 12.28
CA ALA A 48 -12.96 12.91 13.36
C ALA A 48 -12.03 14.12 13.48
N TYR A 49 -10.71 13.91 13.55
CA TYR A 49 -9.77 15.01 13.73
C TYR A 49 -9.76 16.02 12.57
N GLN A 50 -9.60 15.56 11.31
CA GLN A 50 -9.55 16.48 10.17
C GLN A 50 -10.89 17.20 9.94
N PHE A 51 -12.01 16.52 10.18
CA PHE A 51 -13.32 17.15 10.12
C PHE A 51 -13.48 18.23 11.19
N ASP A 52 -13.10 17.92 12.44
CA ASP A 52 -13.14 18.87 13.54
C ASP A 52 -12.23 20.09 13.26
N LEU A 53 -11.05 19.87 12.68
CA LEU A 53 -10.11 20.93 12.28
C LEU A 53 -10.69 21.84 11.19
N VAL A 54 -11.15 21.27 10.08
CA VAL A 54 -11.65 22.03 8.91
C VAL A 54 -12.89 22.84 9.26
N ASN A 55 -13.73 22.34 10.17
CA ASN A 55 -14.96 23.02 10.59
C ASN A 55 -14.78 23.89 11.85
N GLY A 56 -13.53 24.14 12.28
CA GLY A 56 -13.23 25.01 13.42
C GLY A 56 -13.77 24.50 14.76
N LEU A 57 -14.03 23.20 14.88
CA LEU A 57 -14.35 22.55 16.16
C LEU A 57 -13.10 22.35 17.01
N LYS A 58 -11.92 22.26 16.38
CA LYS A 58 -10.62 22.18 17.04
C LYS A 58 -9.61 23.12 16.39
N PRO A 59 -8.72 23.73 17.17
CA PRO A 59 -7.61 24.48 16.62
C PRO A 59 -6.55 23.54 16.01
N PRO A 60 -5.74 24.04 15.07
CA PRO A 60 -4.56 23.31 14.56
C PRO A 60 -3.57 23.06 15.71
N ARG A 61 -2.98 21.86 15.77
CA ARG A 61 -2.00 21.50 16.82
C ARG A 61 -0.58 21.90 16.45
N HIS A 62 -0.27 21.91 15.17
CA HIS A 62 1.05 22.26 14.63
C HIS A 62 0.94 22.90 13.25
N VAL A 63 2.08 23.37 12.71
CA VAL A 63 2.16 24.07 11.42
C VAL A 63 1.50 23.30 10.26
N TYR A 64 1.61 21.97 10.21
CA TYR A 64 0.99 21.20 9.13
C TYR A 64 -0.54 21.20 9.18
N ASP A 65 -1.15 21.22 10.37
CA ASP A 65 -2.61 21.31 10.49
C ASP A 65 -3.09 22.67 10.00
N GLN A 66 -2.33 23.73 10.30
CA GLN A 66 -2.60 25.08 9.80
C GLN A 66 -2.52 25.11 8.25
N LEU A 67 -1.47 24.55 7.65
CA LEU A 67 -1.34 24.51 6.19
C LEU A 67 -2.47 23.69 5.54
N VAL A 68 -2.86 22.56 6.13
CA VAL A 68 -3.99 21.74 5.66
C VAL A 68 -5.31 22.50 5.78
N LEU A 69 -5.50 23.30 6.84
CA LEU A 69 -6.67 24.14 6.99
C LEU A 69 -6.69 25.25 5.92
N GLU A 70 -5.57 25.94 5.70
CA GLU A 70 -5.47 27.03 4.72
C GLU A 70 -5.76 26.58 3.29
N ILE A 71 -5.21 25.45 2.84
CA ILE A 71 -5.52 24.91 1.51
C ILE A 71 -6.99 24.46 1.39
N ARG A 72 -7.59 23.94 2.47
CA ARG A 72 -9.00 23.52 2.49
C ARG A 72 -9.96 24.69 2.44
N LEU A 73 -9.63 25.77 3.12
CA LEU A 73 -10.40 27.03 3.10
C LEU A 73 -10.18 27.83 1.81
N GLY A 74 -9.25 27.39 0.94
CA GLY A 74 -8.93 28.08 -0.31
C GLY A 74 -8.16 29.39 -0.08
N THR A 75 -7.59 29.60 1.11
CA THR A 75 -6.74 30.76 1.40
C THR A 75 -5.30 30.55 0.92
N LEU A 76 -4.96 29.32 0.53
CA LEU A 76 -3.66 28.92 0.01
C LEU A 76 -3.89 28.10 -1.27
N ASP A 77 -3.17 28.43 -2.33
CA ASP A 77 -3.18 27.60 -3.52
C ASP A 77 -2.26 26.37 -3.36
N LYS A 78 -2.31 25.46 -4.34
CA LYS A 78 -1.58 24.19 -4.26
C LYS A 78 -0.07 24.39 -4.34
N ASP A 79 0.41 25.30 -5.19
CA ASP A 79 1.85 25.49 -5.39
C ASP A 79 2.48 26.15 -4.15
N GLU A 80 1.74 27.10 -3.54
CA GLU A 80 2.12 27.73 -2.29
C GLU A 80 2.07 26.73 -1.12
N PHE A 81 1.05 25.87 -1.04
CA PHE A 81 0.99 24.78 -0.08
C PHE A 81 2.20 23.85 -0.20
N ASP A 82 2.51 23.37 -1.40
CA ASP A 82 3.63 22.47 -1.64
C ASP A 82 4.97 23.15 -1.26
N SER A 83 5.11 24.46 -1.50
CA SER A 83 6.30 25.23 -1.07
C SER A 83 6.39 25.33 0.45
N ARG A 84 5.32 25.76 1.12
CA ARG A 84 5.30 25.93 2.58
C ARG A 84 5.46 24.60 3.32
N ILE A 85 4.97 23.50 2.77
CA ILE A 85 5.20 22.14 3.32
C ILE A 85 6.68 21.80 3.27
N ARG A 86 7.37 22.03 2.14
CA ARG A 86 8.83 21.78 2.03
C ARG A 86 9.62 22.63 3.03
N ASP A 87 9.25 23.90 3.17
CA ASP A 87 9.88 24.80 4.14
C ASP A 87 9.63 24.30 5.57
N ALA A 88 8.39 23.90 5.89
CA ALA A 88 8.04 23.34 7.19
C ALA A 88 8.76 22.00 7.48
N GLU A 89 8.96 21.14 6.48
CA GLU A 89 9.73 19.89 6.62
C GLU A 89 11.20 20.13 6.99
N SER A 90 11.75 21.30 6.66
CA SER A 90 13.10 21.69 7.07
C SER A 90 13.19 22.17 8.53
N LEU A 91 12.05 22.45 9.17
CA LEU A 91 12.02 22.89 10.55
C LEU A 91 12.38 21.74 11.50
N PRO A 92 13.07 22.05 12.61
CA PRO A 92 13.34 21.05 13.64
C PRO A 92 12.05 20.57 14.28
N LEU A 93 12.06 19.30 14.71
CA LEU A 93 10.94 18.67 15.38
C LEU A 93 10.54 19.45 16.65
N SER A 94 9.27 19.85 16.75
CA SER A 94 8.75 20.57 17.91
C SER A 94 8.05 19.65 18.90
N LEU A 95 7.92 20.09 20.16
CA LEU A 95 7.24 19.31 21.20
C LEU A 95 5.77 19.08 20.87
N GLU A 96 5.12 20.07 20.24
CA GLU A 96 3.74 20.00 19.77
C GLU A 96 3.57 18.96 18.66
N MET A 97 4.54 18.86 17.74
CA MET A 97 4.54 17.81 16.70
C MET A 97 4.65 16.42 17.31
N VAL A 98 5.57 16.23 18.26
CA VAL A 98 5.73 14.94 18.98
C VAL A 98 4.45 14.59 19.74
N ALA A 99 3.89 15.53 20.50
CA ALA A 99 2.65 15.30 21.23
C ALA A 99 1.49 14.94 20.29
N ALA A 100 1.30 15.69 19.20
CA ALA A 100 0.26 15.42 18.22
C ALA A 100 0.42 14.04 17.56
N TYR A 101 1.65 13.62 17.28
CA TYR A 101 1.94 12.29 16.75
C TYR A 101 1.53 11.18 17.73
N PHE A 102 1.94 11.29 19.00
CA PHE A 102 1.58 10.30 20.02
C PHE A 102 0.07 10.29 20.31
N ASP A 103 -0.61 11.44 20.30
CA ASP A 103 -2.07 11.53 20.46
C ASP A 103 -2.80 10.78 19.33
N GLU A 104 -2.29 10.87 18.09
CA GLU A 104 -2.86 10.12 16.96
C GLU A 104 -2.63 8.61 17.07
N LEU A 105 -1.48 8.19 17.58
CA LEU A 105 -1.22 6.78 17.86
C LEU A 105 -2.12 6.27 19.00
N ASP A 106 -2.34 7.05 20.05
CA ASP A 106 -3.26 6.70 21.13
C ASP A 106 -4.70 6.57 20.63
N ALA A 107 -5.13 7.47 19.73
CA ALA A 107 -6.40 7.35 19.03
C ALA A 107 -6.49 6.05 18.20
N LYS A 108 -5.41 5.65 17.52
CA LYS A 108 -5.36 4.35 16.80
C LYS A 108 -5.50 3.17 17.75
N VAL A 109 -4.83 3.20 18.91
CA VAL A 109 -4.96 2.15 19.92
C VAL A 109 -6.38 2.09 20.48
N SER A 110 -7.05 3.23 20.61
CA SER A 110 -8.46 3.30 21.01
C SER A 110 -9.39 2.64 19.97
N TRP A 111 -9.20 2.92 18.67
CA TRP A 111 -9.95 2.25 17.61
C TRP A 111 -9.68 0.75 17.53
N TYR A 112 -8.41 0.37 17.72
CA TYR A 112 -8.00 -1.02 17.84
C TYR A 112 -8.68 -1.72 19.02
N SER A 113 -8.77 -1.07 20.18
CA SER A 113 -9.50 -1.60 21.34
C SER A 113 -10.98 -1.83 21.02
N ARG A 114 -11.65 -0.87 20.37
CA ARG A 114 -13.05 -0.99 19.93
C ARG A 114 -13.24 -2.15 18.94
N LEU A 115 -12.30 -2.34 18.00
CA LEU A 115 -12.32 -3.48 17.08
C LEU A 115 -12.24 -4.82 17.82
N LEU A 116 -11.33 -4.95 18.79
CA LEU A 116 -11.22 -6.17 19.59
C LEU A 116 -12.49 -6.42 20.43
N GLN A 117 -13.04 -5.39 21.06
CA GLN A 117 -14.27 -5.51 21.84
C GLN A 117 -15.43 -5.96 20.96
N LEU A 118 -15.62 -5.28 19.83
CA LEU A 118 -16.67 -5.61 18.86
C LEU A 118 -16.52 -7.03 18.33
N ALA A 119 -15.30 -7.54 18.16
CA ALA A 119 -15.05 -8.91 17.73
C ALA A 119 -15.41 -9.96 18.81
N HIS A 120 -15.41 -9.61 20.10
CA HIS A 120 -15.81 -10.51 21.19
C HIS A 120 -17.29 -10.39 21.58
N GLU A 121 -17.99 -9.35 21.15
CA GLU A 121 -19.42 -9.20 21.42
C GLU A 121 -20.19 -10.44 20.92
N PRO A 122 -21.07 -11.04 21.73
CA PRO A 122 -21.91 -12.14 21.26
C PRO A 122 -22.81 -11.62 20.13
N THR A 123 -22.89 -12.37 19.03
CA THR A 123 -23.80 -12.02 17.93
C THR A 123 -25.23 -12.20 18.43
N ALA A 124 -25.93 -11.09 18.71
CA ALA A 124 -27.37 -11.12 18.85
C ALA A 124 -27.99 -11.40 17.47
N ASP A 125 -29.01 -12.27 17.43
CA ASP A 125 -29.67 -12.68 16.19
C ASP A 125 -30.11 -11.44 15.38
N GLY A 126 -29.56 -11.29 14.18
CA GLY A 126 -29.91 -10.24 13.23
C GLY A 126 -28.95 -9.04 13.12
N ASN A 127 -27.89 -8.94 13.92
CA ASN A 127 -27.02 -7.75 13.97
C ASN A 127 -25.61 -7.93 13.34
N GLU A 128 -25.36 -9.02 12.62
CA GLU A 128 -24.00 -9.30 12.10
C GLU A 128 -23.59 -8.33 10.98
N HIS A 129 -24.54 -7.83 10.18
CA HIS A 129 -24.24 -6.84 9.14
C HIS A 129 -23.77 -5.51 9.72
N ASP A 130 -24.52 -4.93 10.68
CA ASP A 130 -24.12 -3.65 11.28
C ASP A 130 -22.86 -3.81 12.13
N ARG A 131 -22.66 -4.98 12.74
CA ARG A 131 -21.38 -5.33 13.38
C ARG A 131 -20.23 -5.30 12.39
N GLN A 132 -20.37 -5.93 11.22
CA GLN A 132 -19.35 -5.91 10.18
C GLN A 132 -19.08 -4.48 9.69
N LEU A 133 -20.12 -3.68 9.46
CA LEU A 133 -19.98 -2.27 9.07
C LEU A 133 -19.22 -1.45 10.12
N ARG A 134 -19.52 -1.63 11.42
CA ARG A 134 -18.78 -0.97 12.52
C ARG A 134 -17.32 -1.41 12.56
N ALA A 135 -17.04 -2.69 12.38
CA ALA A 135 -15.68 -3.21 12.38
C ALA A 135 -14.86 -2.73 11.16
N ASP A 136 -15.49 -2.66 9.99
CA ASP A 136 -14.90 -2.08 8.77
C ASP A 136 -14.59 -0.59 8.98
N ARG A 137 -15.48 0.13 9.65
CA ARG A 137 -15.27 1.52 10.06
C ARG A 137 -14.08 1.67 11.01
N PHE A 138 -13.97 0.85 12.06
CA PHE A 138 -12.82 0.89 12.98
C PHE A 138 -11.51 0.54 12.26
N THR A 139 -11.55 -0.45 11.38
CA THR A 139 -10.44 -0.86 10.52
C THR A 139 -9.99 0.26 9.56
N PHE A 140 -10.92 1.05 9.06
CA PHE A 140 -10.63 2.23 8.26
C PHE A 140 -9.92 3.32 9.09
N GLU A 141 -10.42 3.61 10.29
CA GLU A 141 -9.81 4.59 11.21
C GLU A 141 -8.38 4.17 11.65
N ILE A 142 -8.18 2.89 11.95
CA ILE A 142 -6.85 2.32 12.23
C ILE A 142 -5.90 2.52 11.03
N GLY A 143 -6.40 2.34 9.81
CA GLY A 143 -5.61 2.46 8.58
C GLY A 143 -5.30 3.89 8.14
N ARG A 144 -5.82 4.92 8.81
CA ARG A 144 -5.55 6.32 8.46
C ARG A 144 -4.07 6.65 8.56
N LYS A 145 -3.59 7.55 7.70
CA LYS A 145 -2.24 8.10 7.86
C LYS A 145 -2.24 9.09 9.03
N VAL A 146 -1.12 9.17 9.73
CA VAL A 146 -0.88 10.24 10.70
C VAL A 146 -0.74 11.59 9.98
N SER A 147 -0.99 12.70 10.67
CA SER A 147 -0.98 14.05 10.07
C SER A 147 0.42 14.52 9.64
N LEU A 148 1.46 14.08 10.36
CA LEU A 148 2.82 14.52 10.12
C LEU A 148 3.35 14.02 8.76
N PRO A 149 4.15 14.83 8.05
CA PRO A 149 4.84 14.37 6.84
C PRO A 149 5.85 13.27 7.14
N GLY A 150 6.20 12.49 6.11
CA GLY A 150 7.08 11.34 6.22
C GLY A 150 8.43 11.66 6.89
N ARG A 151 9.04 12.81 6.54
CA ARG A 151 10.31 13.22 7.15
C ARG A 151 10.19 13.49 8.65
N GLN A 152 9.11 14.14 9.08
CA GLN A 152 8.90 14.44 10.51
C GLN A 152 8.57 13.19 11.31
N ILE A 153 7.80 12.25 10.75
CA ILE A 153 7.60 10.92 11.37
C ILE A 153 8.94 10.23 11.61
N GLN A 154 9.83 10.24 10.60
CA GLN A 154 11.15 9.65 10.73
C GLN A 154 11.96 10.32 11.85
N LEU A 155 11.96 11.65 11.93
CA LEU A 155 12.63 12.37 13.03
C LEU A 155 12.05 12.03 14.41
N VAL A 156 10.73 11.82 14.52
CA VAL A 156 10.12 11.33 15.77
C VAL A 156 10.61 9.92 16.11
N HIS A 157 10.70 9.02 15.13
CA HIS A 157 11.23 7.66 15.35
C HIS A 157 12.68 7.68 15.79
N GLU A 158 13.53 8.45 15.11
CA GLU A 158 14.94 8.65 15.47
C GLU A 158 15.08 9.17 16.91
N LEU A 159 14.29 10.21 17.29
CA LEU A 159 14.26 10.75 18.65
C LEU A 159 13.88 9.69 19.68
N VAL A 160 12.83 8.92 19.43
CA VAL A 160 12.32 7.93 20.38
C VAL A 160 13.29 6.76 20.53
N GLU A 161 13.90 6.31 19.44
CA GLU A 161 14.93 5.26 19.47
C GLU A 161 16.16 5.70 20.27
N GLU A 162 16.66 6.93 20.04
CA GLU A 162 17.75 7.50 20.83
C GLU A 162 17.41 7.48 22.33
N LEU A 163 16.21 7.93 22.69
CA LEU A 163 15.76 7.96 24.09
C LEU A 163 15.70 6.57 24.72
N ARG A 164 15.27 5.55 23.96
CA ARG A 164 15.26 4.17 24.47
C ARG A 164 16.67 3.64 24.70
N ILE A 165 17.62 3.97 23.81
CA ILE A 165 19.03 3.61 23.97
C ILE A 165 19.61 4.29 25.22
N GLU A 166 19.38 5.60 25.38
CA GLU A 166 19.82 6.37 26.54
C GLU A 166 19.29 5.81 27.86
N GLN A 167 18.00 5.43 27.89
CA GLN A 167 17.34 4.85 29.05
C GLN A 167 17.57 3.34 29.21
N ARG A 168 18.34 2.70 28.31
CA ARG A 168 18.61 1.26 28.29
C ARG A 168 17.35 0.39 28.29
N LEU A 169 16.29 0.86 27.62
CA LEU A 169 15.00 0.15 27.57
C LEU A 169 14.98 -0.97 26.51
N GLY A 170 15.98 -1.03 25.63
CA GLY A 170 16.03 -2.01 24.53
C GLY A 170 14.89 -1.83 23.53
N LEU A 171 14.56 -2.88 22.78
CA LEU A 171 13.43 -2.90 21.86
C LEU A 171 12.09 -2.85 22.61
N ALA A 172 11.07 -2.22 22.03
CA ALA A 172 9.71 -2.31 22.54
C ALA A 172 9.15 -3.70 22.20
N GLN A 173 8.69 -4.44 23.22
CA GLN A 173 8.23 -5.81 23.06
C GLN A 173 6.93 -6.07 23.83
N LEU A 174 5.97 -6.71 23.17
CA LEU A 174 4.75 -7.27 23.77
C LEU A 174 4.47 -8.65 23.16
N GLY A 175 4.75 -9.70 23.92
CA GLY A 175 4.65 -11.08 23.43
C GLY A 175 5.61 -11.34 22.27
N ILE A 176 5.07 -11.80 21.14
CA ILE A 176 5.82 -12.07 19.91
C ILE A 176 6.12 -10.81 19.08
N HIS A 177 5.50 -9.67 19.41
CA HIS A 177 5.67 -8.44 18.65
C HIS A 177 6.82 -7.63 19.21
N THR A 178 7.74 -7.25 18.34
CA THR A 178 8.91 -6.42 18.66
C THR A 178 9.07 -5.28 17.66
N ALA A 179 9.54 -4.14 18.15
CA ALA A 179 9.88 -2.99 17.32
C ALA A 179 10.96 -2.12 17.99
N PRO A 180 11.66 -1.24 17.25
CA PRO A 180 12.64 -0.31 17.83
C PRO A 180 12.02 0.65 18.85
N SER A 181 10.75 1.03 18.65
CA SER A 181 9.98 1.94 19.50
C SER A 181 8.55 1.44 19.71
N ALA A 182 7.87 1.92 20.76
CA ALA A 182 6.47 1.65 21.03
C ALA A 182 5.58 2.27 19.96
N SER A 183 5.95 3.45 19.42
CA SER A 183 5.28 4.00 18.24
C SER A 183 5.31 3.05 17.04
N GLY A 184 6.46 2.44 16.76
CA GLY A 184 6.60 1.42 15.71
C GLY A 184 5.79 0.15 16.02
N LEU A 185 5.81 -0.29 17.28
CA LEU A 185 5.05 -1.45 17.74
C LEU A 185 3.54 -1.26 17.55
N VAL A 186 3.01 -0.10 17.93
CA VAL A 186 1.60 0.26 17.75
C VAL A 186 1.22 0.22 16.28
N LEU A 187 1.97 0.90 15.41
CA LEU A 187 1.69 0.90 13.97
C LEU A 187 1.69 -0.52 13.40
N ASN A 188 2.66 -1.37 13.78
CA ASN A 188 2.74 -2.75 13.32
C ASN A 188 1.51 -3.57 13.76
N VAL A 189 1.20 -3.54 15.06
CA VAL A 189 0.10 -4.31 15.65
C VAL A 189 -1.26 -3.86 15.10
N THR A 190 -1.53 -2.56 15.08
CA THR A 190 -2.84 -2.08 14.63
C THR A 190 -3.03 -2.32 13.14
N ASN A 191 -1.97 -2.19 12.32
CA ASN A 191 -2.05 -2.51 10.89
C ASN A 191 -2.22 -4.01 10.65
N LEU A 192 -1.56 -4.87 11.44
CA LEU A 192 -1.77 -6.32 11.40
C LEU A 192 -3.25 -6.65 11.68
N ALA A 193 -3.80 -6.13 12.78
CA ALA A 193 -5.20 -6.34 13.15
C ALA A 193 -6.16 -5.88 12.04
N ALA A 194 -5.96 -4.67 11.50
CA ALA A 194 -6.78 -4.11 10.42
C ALA A 194 -6.70 -4.95 9.12
N ASN A 195 -5.51 -5.41 8.74
CA ASN A 195 -5.33 -6.23 7.53
C ASN A 195 -5.94 -7.62 7.70
N SER A 196 -5.76 -8.25 8.86
CA SER A 196 -6.38 -9.53 9.18
C SER A 196 -7.90 -9.43 9.17
N TRP A 197 -8.48 -8.38 9.76
CA TRP A 197 -9.93 -8.14 9.70
C TRP A 197 -10.43 -8.09 8.25
N ARG A 198 -9.81 -7.29 7.37
CA ARG A 198 -10.22 -7.19 5.96
C ARG A 198 -10.12 -8.53 5.23
N ALA A 199 -9.08 -9.31 5.50
CA ALA A 199 -8.91 -10.63 4.92
C ALA A 199 -10.04 -11.58 5.35
N HIS A 200 -10.37 -11.61 6.64
CA HIS A 200 -11.46 -12.42 7.19
C HIS A 200 -12.84 -11.97 6.72
N ALA A 201 -13.07 -10.66 6.61
CA ALA A 201 -14.30 -10.09 6.05
C ALA A 201 -14.53 -10.53 4.60
N GLU A 202 -13.47 -10.57 3.80
CA GLU A 202 -13.53 -11.05 2.42
C GLU A 202 -13.82 -12.56 2.35
N ILE A 203 -13.21 -13.36 3.24
CA ILE A 203 -13.49 -14.81 3.34
C ILE A 203 -14.94 -15.04 3.74
N ALA A 204 -15.42 -14.35 4.77
CA ALA A 204 -16.80 -14.43 5.24
C ALA A 204 -17.81 -14.10 4.12
N ARG A 205 -17.59 -13.00 3.39
CA ARG A 205 -18.41 -12.59 2.24
C ARG A 205 -18.44 -13.66 1.13
N ARG A 206 -17.29 -14.29 0.84
CA ARG A 206 -17.21 -15.39 -0.15
C ARG A 206 -17.91 -16.64 0.35
N SER A 207 -17.83 -16.95 1.64
CA SER A 207 -18.48 -18.13 2.23
C SER A 207 -20.00 -18.09 2.12
N GLN A 208 -20.59 -16.89 2.11
CA GLN A 208 -22.04 -16.69 1.97
C GLN A 208 -22.54 -16.86 0.53
N THR A 209 -21.67 -16.72 -0.47
CA THR A 209 -22.07 -16.65 -1.89
C THR A 209 -21.52 -17.80 -2.73
N SER A 210 -20.45 -18.45 -2.31
CA SER A 210 -19.76 -19.48 -3.08
C SER A 210 -20.09 -20.89 -2.57
N HIS A 211 -20.53 -21.76 -3.48
CA HIS A 211 -20.76 -23.20 -3.22
C HIS A 211 -19.50 -23.98 -2.82
N LYS A 212 -18.31 -23.35 -2.87
CA LYS A 212 -17.05 -23.99 -2.46
C LYS A 212 -16.88 -24.07 -0.95
N TYR A 213 -17.66 -23.32 -0.18
CA TYR A 213 -17.60 -23.33 1.28
C TYR A 213 -18.68 -24.27 1.82
N ALA A 214 -18.31 -25.10 2.80
CA ALA A 214 -19.21 -26.08 3.40
C ALA A 214 -20.31 -25.42 4.27
N TYR A 215 -20.01 -24.25 4.84
CA TYR A 215 -20.95 -23.45 5.63
C TYR A 215 -20.56 -21.97 5.55
N ALA A 216 -21.50 -21.09 5.89
CA ALA A 216 -21.23 -19.67 6.02
C ALA A 216 -20.46 -19.41 7.32
N ILE A 217 -19.33 -18.72 7.23
CA ILE A 217 -18.50 -18.32 8.37
C ILE A 217 -18.52 -16.80 8.53
N THR A 218 -18.47 -16.32 9.78
CA THR A 218 -18.45 -14.88 10.05
C THR A 218 -17.02 -14.35 10.12
N ALA A 219 -16.84 -13.06 9.80
CA ALA A 219 -15.54 -12.40 9.89
C ALA A 219 -15.04 -12.36 11.34
N SER A 220 -15.96 -12.12 12.27
CA SER A 220 -15.73 -12.08 13.71
C SER A 220 -15.19 -13.41 14.23
N GLU A 221 -15.81 -14.53 13.86
CA GLU A 221 -15.38 -15.87 14.25
C GLU A 221 -13.95 -16.19 13.76
N LEU A 222 -13.66 -15.90 12.49
CA LEU A 222 -12.32 -16.07 11.92
C LEU A 222 -11.29 -15.19 12.65
N PHE A 223 -11.61 -13.92 12.88
CA PHE A 223 -10.69 -12.97 13.52
C PHE A 223 -10.40 -13.34 14.98
N VAL A 224 -11.42 -13.72 15.75
CA VAL A 224 -11.27 -14.16 17.16
C VAL A 224 -10.45 -15.43 17.26
N SER A 225 -10.72 -16.42 16.40
CA SER A 225 -10.04 -17.72 16.49
C SER A 225 -8.60 -17.70 15.95
N GLN A 226 -8.31 -16.89 14.93
CA GLN A 226 -7.02 -16.96 14.20
C GLN A 226 -6.10 -15.76 14.42
N THR A 227 -6.59 -14.63 14.93
CA THR A 227 -5.77 -13.40 15.00
C THR A 227 -5.67 -12.84 16.41
N ILE A 228 -6.79 -12.75 17.14
CA ILE A 228 -6.80 -12.19 18.50
C ILE A 228 -5.81 -12.85 19.47
N PRO A 229 -5.60 -14.18 19.48
CA PRO A 229 -4.71 -14.82 20.45
C PRO A 229 -3.27 -14.30 20.40
N ASP A 230 -2.83 -13.87 19.22
CA ASP A 230 -1.47 -13.37 19.00
C ASP A 230 -1.37 -11.85 19.17
N LEU A 231 -2.49 -11.15 19.36
CA LEU A 231 -2.53 -9.69 19.42
C LEU A 231 -2.35 -9.17 20.87
N PRO A 232 -1.50 -8.16 21.11
CA PRO A 232 -1.26 -7.63 22.45
C PRO A 232 -2.44 -6.79 22.94
N ARG A 233 -2.58 -6.65 24.27
CA ARG A 233 -3.70 -5.89 24.84
C ARG A 233 -3.56 -4.40 24.54
N PRO A 234 -4.65 -3.68 24.23
CA PRO A 234 -4.60 -2.24 23.97
C PRO A 234 -3.98 -1.43 25.12
N GLY A 235 -4.30 -1.76 26.37
CA GLY A 235 -3.75 -1.06 27.54
C GLY A 235 -2.23 -1.17 27.65
N ASP A 236 -1.63 -2.31 27.27
CA ASP A 236 -0.19 -2.50 27.30
C ASP A 236 0.50 -1.64 26.22
N LEU A 237 -0.11 -1.52 25.04
CA LEU A 237 0.34 -0.63 23.99
C LEU A 237 0.29 0.85 24.41
N GLN A 238 -0.82 1.28 25.04
CA GLN A 238 -0.97 2.65 25.53
C GLN A 238 0.08 2.98 26.60
N ALA A 239 0.32 2.06 27.54
CA ALA A 239 1.32 2.25 28.58
C ALA A 239 2.72 2.49 27.99
N LEU A 240 3.12 1.71 26.98
CA LEU A 240 4.39 1.89 26.29
C LEU A 240 4.45 3.22 25.51
N LEU A 241 3.38 3.61 24.81
CA LEU A 241 3.30 4.92 24.13
C LEU A 241 3.45 6.08 25.11
N HIS A 242 2.75 6.02 26.25
CA HIS A 242 2.78 7.09 27.25
C HIS A 242 4.15 7.19 27.92
N GLN A 243 4.84 6.06 28.12
CA GLN A 243 6.22 6.04 28.59
C GLN A 243 7.14 6.78 27.60
N GLU A 244 7.05 6.49 26.30
CA GLU A 244 7.88 7.15 25.29
C GLU A 244 7.56 8.64 25.17
N LEU A 245 6.28 9.02 25.17
CA LEU A 245 5.89 10.42 25.16
C LEU A 245 6.44 11.18 26.39
N ALA A 246 6.42 10.57 27.58
CA ALA A 246 6.97 11.17 28.79
C ALA A 246 8.49 11.38 28.69
N LEU A 247 9.21 10.41 28.10
CA LEU A 247 10.64 10.53 27.83
C LEU A 247 10.95 11.64 26.83
N SER A 248 10.23 11.68 25.70
CA SER A 248 10.39 12.72 24.68
C SER A 248 10.11 14.10 25.23
N ARG A 249 9.04 14.26 26.01
CA ARG A 249 8.72 15.54 26.69
C ARG A 249 9.84 15.98 27.64
N SER A 250 10.41 15.06 28.39
CA SER A 250 11.48 15.38 29.35
C SER A 250 12.77 15.81 28.62
N LYS A 251 13.15 15.11 27.55
CA LYS A 251 14.32 15.44 26.74
C LYS A 251 14.19 16.81 26.06
N MET A 252 13.07 17.07 25.40
CA MET A 252 12.85 18.32 24.66
C MET A 252 12.80 19.53 25.60
N LYS A 253 12.15 19.40 26.77
CA LYS A 253 12.15 20.48 27.79
C LYS A 253 13.55 20.79 28.32
N ASN A 254 14.38 19.75 28.54
CA ASN A 254 15.76 19.95 29.00
C ASN A 254 16.61 20.65 27.92
N GLN A 255 16.40 20.33 26.65
CA GLN A 255 17.06 21.01 25.52
C GLN A 255 16.69 22.49 25.45
N ASP A 256 15.41 22.84 25.63
CA ASP A 256 14.97 24.24 25.65
C ASP A 256 15.58 25.02 26.83
N SER A 257 15.68 24.39 28.01
CA SER A 257 16.18 25.05 29.24
C SER A 257 17.68 25.35 29.23
N THR A 258 18.47 24.56 28.51
CA THR A 258 19.94 24.67 28.56
C THR A 258 20.47 25.81 27.68
N GLY A 259 19.61 26.49 26.91
CA GLY A 259 20.01 27.53 25.96
C GLY A 259 21.04 27.04 24.93
N ASN A 260 21.32 25.73 24.94
CA ASN A 260 22.27 25.09 24.08
C ASN A 260 21.60 25.09 22.72
N LYS A 261 22.29 25.67 21.73
CA LYS A 261 21.80 25.78 20.35
C LYS A 261 21.06 24.51 19.99
N ARG A 262 19.76 24.66 19.65
CA ARG A 262 18.84 23.64 19.12
C ARG A 262 19.66 22.54 18.48
N VAL A 263 19.42 21.29 18.87
CA VAL A 263 20.05 20.10 18.30
C VAL A 263 20.07 20.28 16.78
N GLU A 264 21.20 20.73 16.24
CA GLU A 264 21.59 20.39 14.90
C GLU A 264 21.76 18.89 15.03
N ILE A 265 20.70 18.13 14.72
CA ILE A 265 20.84 16.70 14.47
C ILE A 265 21.90 16.70 13.38
N ILE A 266 23.11 16.33 13.78
CA ILE A 266 24.30 16.55 12.98
C ILE A 266 24.06 15.76 11.69
N ASN A 267 23.70 16.47 10.61
CA ASN A 267 23.54 15.89 9.27
C ASN A 267 24.87 15.30 8.73
N ASN A 268 25.96 15.33 9.52
CA ASN A 268 27.29 14.84 9.14
C ASN A 268 27.55 13.37 9.51
N VAL A 269 26.52 12.59 9.84
CA VAL A 269 26.68 11.15 9.99
C VAL A 269 25.80 10.46 8.95
N SER A 270 26.32 10.35 7.73
CA SER A 270 25.93 9.32 6.76
C SER A 270 26.37 7.95 7.29
N VAL A 271 25.84 7.55 8.44
CA VAL A 271 25.89 6.16 8.90
C VAL A 271 24.51 5.63 8.59
N GLU A 272 24.44 4.75 7.60
CA GLU A 272 23.26 3.92 7.40
C GLU A 272 22.96 3.22 8.73
N PRO A 273 21.84 3.52 9.40
CA PRO A 273 21.47 2.76 10.56
C PRO A 273 20.98 1.40 10.03
N HIS A 274 21.81 0.37 10.16
CA HIS A 274 21.41 -1.01 10.01
C HIS A 274 20.54 -1.40 11.22
N PHE A 275 19.26 -1.02 11.20
CA PHE A 275 18.28 -1.61 12.11
C PHE A 275 17.70 -2.88 11.47
N HIS A 276 17.97 -4.00 12.11
CA HIS A 276 17.30 -5.26 11.86
C HIS A 276 16.12 -5.38 12.83
N VAL A 277 14.91 -5.30 12.30
CA VAL A 277 13.70 -5.74 12.99
C VAL A 277 13.21 -6.98 12.26
N SER A 278 13.60 -8.13 12.77
CA SER A 278 13.05 -9.41 12.34
C SER A 278 11.75 -9.64 13.10
N ASN A 279 10.62 -9.75 12.40
CA ASN A 279 9.46 -10.49 12.89
C ASN A 279 8.87 -11.30 11.74
N GLY A 280 8.91 -12.61 11.92
CA GLY A 280 8.28 -13.59 11.06
C GLY A 280 6.85 -13.91 11.48
N ILE A 281 6.28 -14.82 10.69
CA ILE A 281 5.35 -15.93 10.98
C ILE A 281 4.35 -15.98 9.81
N ASN A 282 4.61 -16.90 8.89
CA ASN A 282 3.66 -17.31 7.86
C ASN A 282 2.61 -18.19 8.54
N VAL A 283 1.35 -17.76 8.56
CA VAL A 283 0.21 -18.65 8.72
C VAL A 283 -0.29 -18.97 7.31
N GLU A 284 0.27 -20.01 6.70
CA GLU A 284 -0.34 -20.66 5.53
C GLU A 284 -1.50 -21.51 6.03
N LEU A 285 -2.72 -20.96 5.98
CA LEU A 285 -3.96 -21.72 6.12
C LEU A 285 -4.28 -22.35 4.76
N GLU A 286 -3.68 -23.52 4.49
CA GLU A 286 -4.14 -24.40 3.41
C GLU A 286 -5.39 -25.16 3.86
N ALA A 287 -6.56 -24.67 3.44
CA ALA A 287 -7.77 -25.48 3.44
C ALA A 287 -7.83 -26.28 2.13
N THR A 288 -7.31 -27.49 2.14
CA THR A 288 -7.49 -28.46 1.04
C THR A 288 -8.78 -29.25 1.27
N ALA A 289 -9.77 -29.03 0.40
CA ALA A 289 -10.89 -29.94 0.24
C ALA A 289 -10.91 -30.41 -1.22
N GLU A 290 -10.42 -31.63 -1.43
CA GLU A 290 -10.61 -32.38 -2.67
C GLU A 290 -12.06 -32.83 -2.76
N VAL A 291 -12.77 -32.44 -3.82
CA VAL A 291 -13.97 -33.15 -4.28
C VAL A 291 -13.92 -33.25 -5.80
N ASP A 292 -13.77 -34.49 -6.24
CA ASP A 292 -13.93 -35.00 -7.58
C ASP A 292 -15.41 -35.05 -7.95
N SER A 293 -15.81 -34.41 -9.05
CA SER A 293 -17.06 -34.72 -9.76
C SER A 293 -17.17 -33.93 -11.08
N SER A 294 -17.02 -34.66 -12.20
CA SER A 294 -17.66 -34.31 -13.48
C SER A 294 -19.19 -34.50 -13.34
N PRO A 295 -20.06 -33.77 -14.08
CA PRO A 295 -20.43 -34.26 -15.42
C PRO A 295 -20.87 -33.21 -16.48
N GLU A 296 -20.78 -33.69 -17.72
CA GLU A 296 -21.69 -33.57 -18.86
C GLU A 296 -22.10 -32.24 -19.52
N LYS A 297 -22.14 -32.37 -20.85
CA LYS A 297 -22.39 -31.40 -21.89
C LYS A 297 -23.89 -31.25 -22.16
N THR A 298 -24.33 -30.03 -22.48
CA THR A 298 -25.39 -29.83 -23.49
C THR A 298 -25.13 -28.57 -24.30
N GLY A 299 -25.33 -28.70 -25.62
CA GLY A 299 -24.90 -27.77 -26.64
C GLY A 299 -25.90 -26.65 -26.96
N GLY A 300 -25.36 -25.57 -27.55
CA GLY A 300 -26.11 -24.48 -28.16
C GLY A 300 -25.35 -23.94 -29.36
N LYS A 301 -25.82 -24.26 -30.57
CA LYS A 301 -25.30 -23.75 -31.85
C LYS A 301 -25.52 -22.23 -31.94
N LYS A 302 -24.45 -21.49 -32.24
CA LYS A 302 -24.50 -20.08 -32.70
C LYS A 302 -23.78 -19.95 -34.06
N PRO A 303 -24.16 -18.96 -34.87
CA PRO A 303 -23.95 -18.97 -36.31
C PRO A 303 -22.50 -18.69 -36.71
N GLN A 304 -22.03 -19.45 -37.70
CA GLN A 304 -20.69 -19.38 -38.29
C GLN A 304 -20.55 -18.10 -39.13
N THR A 305 -19.82 -17.13 -38.61
CA THR A 305 -19.07 -16.18 -39.43
C THR A 305 -17.85 -16.93 -39.99
N VAL A 306 -17.81 -17.09 -41.31
CA VAL A 306 -16.67 -17.68 -42.03
C VAL A 306 -15.51 -16.70 -41.93
N ASN A 307 -14.73 -16.85 -40.87
CA ASN A 307 -13.41 -16.23 -40.73
C ASN A 307 -12.43 -17.32 -41.19
N GLU A 308 -11.79 -17.13 -42.34
CA GLU A 308 -10.76 -18.03 -42.85
C GLU A 308 -9.69 -18.23 -41.77
N GLN A 309 -9.81 -19.34 -41.04
CA GLN A 309 -8.85 -19.72 -40.01
C GLN A 309 -7.58 -20.13 -40.73
N ARG A 310 -6.58 -19.24 -40.73
CA ARG A 310 -5.21 -19.62 -41.08
C ARG A 310 -4.84 -20.89 -40.29
N PRO A 311 -4.20 -21.88 -40.93
CA PRO A 311 -3.81 -23.11 -40.27
C PRO A 311 -2.99 -22.78 -39.03
N ARG A 312 -3.46 -23.22 -37.85
CA ARG A 312 -2.74 -23.05 -36.58
C ARG A 312 -1.39 -23.74 -36.72
N SER A 313 -0.32 -22.98 -36.58
CA SER A 313 1.03 -23.53 -36.45
C SER A 313 1.04 -24.46 -35.24
N THR A 314 1.28 -25.75 -35.45
CA THR A 314 1.31 -26.78 -34.39
C THR A 314 2.57 -26.73 -33.53
N SER A 315 3.61 -25.99 -33.93
CA SER A 315 4.84 -25.88 -33.15
C SER A 315 4.82 -24.69 -32.18
N PRO A 316 5.23 -24.88 -30.91
CA PRO A 316 5.39 -23.79 -29.95
C PRO A 316 6.29 -22.67 -30.48
N PRO A 317 6.03 -21.39 -30.14
CA PRO A 317 6.84 -20.28 -30.61
C PRO A 317 8.28 -20.37 -30.06
N LYS A 318 9.26 -20.29 -30.97
CA LYS A 318 10.68 -20.28 -30.61
C LYS A 318 11.06 -18.93 -29.99
N LEU A 319 11.20 -18.87 -28.66
CA LEU A 319 11.44 -17.61 -27.92
C LEU A 319 12.65 -16.81 -28.40
N LYS A 320 13.74 -17.46 -28.85
CA LYS A 320 14.92 -16.78 -29.41
C LYS A 320 14.66 -15.89 -30.64
N ASN A 321 13.48 -16.04 -31.27
CA ASN A 321 13.06 -15.21 -32.40
C ASN A 321 12.16 -14.04 -31.97
N TRP A 322 12.04 -13.79 -30.67
CA TRP A 322 11.22 -12.70 -30.12
C TRP A 322 12.10 -11.71 -29.38
N ALA A 323 11.68 -10.45 -29.41
CA ALA A 323 12.29 -9.39 -28.63
C ALA A 323 11.23 -8.44 -28.08
N VAL A 324 11.55 -7.75 -26.98
CA VAL A 324 10.75 -6.64 -26.46
C VAL A 324 11.61 -5.39 -26.30
N GLY A 325 11.16 -4.28 -26.90
CA GLY A 325 11.87 -3.00 -26.89
C GLY A 325 11.06 -1.91 -26.18
N ILE A 326 11.72 -1.10 -25.35
CA ILE A 326 11.11 0.11 -24.78
C ILE A 326 11.27 1.30 -25.72
N GLU A 327 10.15 1.96 -26.04
CA GLU A 327 10.07 3.27 -26.69
C GLU A 327 9.98 4.36 -25.61
N HIS A 328 10.45 5.57 -25.91
CA HIS A 328 10.35 6.72 -25.03
C HIS A 328 8.92 6.90 -24.44
N GLY A 329 8.84 7.11 -23.12
CA GLY A 329 7.56 7.22 -22.40
C GLY A 329 6.96 5.88 -21.94
N ASN A 330 7.80 4.88 -21.63
CA ASN A 330 7.41 3.59 -21.04
C ASN A 330 6.41 2.76 -21.88
N ARG A 331 6.52 2.87 -23.21
CA ARG A 331 5.74 2.05 -24.15
C ARG A 331 6.58 0.86 -24.62
N TRP A 332 6.07 -0.34 -24.42
CA TRP A 332 6.78 -1.57 -24.77
C TRP A 332 6.25 -2.18 -26.06
N TRP A 333 7.15 -2.56 -26.96
CA TRP A 333 6.84 -3.12 -28.26
C TRP A 333 7.38 -4.53 -28.40
N LEU A 334 6.59 -5.40 -29.02
CA LEU A 334 6.96 -6.77 -29.35
C LEU A 334 7.53 -6.82 -30.77
N PHE A 335 8.65 -7.49 -30.92
CA PHE A 335 9.29 -7.75 -32.21
C PHE A 335 9.45 -9.25 -32.44
N HIS A 336 9.44 -9.65 -33.71
CA HIS A 336 9.70 -11.02 -34.12
C HIS A 336 10.73 -11.04 -35.26
N ARG A 337 11.74 -11.87 -35.12
CA ARG A 337 12.80 -12.02 -36.12
C ARG A 337 12.27 -12.78 -37.34
N LYS A 338 12.36 -12.16 -38.52
CA LYS A 338 11.99 -12.78 -39.80
C LYS A 338 12.98 -12.34 -40.87
N ASN A 339 13.50 -13.29 -41.64
CA ASN A 339 14.48 -13.03 -42.72
C ASN A 339 15.70 -12.23 -42.23
N GLY A 340 16.22 -12.57 -41.03
CA GLY A 340 17.39 -11.92 -40.45
C GLY A 340 17.10 -10.64 -39.66
N GLY A 341 16.01 -9.92 -39.93
CA GLY A 341 15.65 -8.65 -39.28
C GLY A 341 14.52 -8.74 -38.25
N TRP A 342 14.40 -7.71 -37.41
CA TRP A 342 13.32 -7.56 -36.43
C TRP A 342 12.10 -6.90 -37.06
N GLN A 343 10.92 -7.51 -36.91
CA GLN A 343 9.64 -6.96 -37.36
C GLN A 343 8.75 -6.64 -36.17
N GLN A 344 8.25 -5.40 -36.08
CA GLN A 344 7.26 -5.00 -35.09
C GLN A 344 5.97 -5.82 -35.23
N ARG A 345 5.45 -6.31 -34.10
CA ARG A 345 4.23 -7.13 -34.02
C ARG A 345 3.09 -6.47 -33.27
N GLY A 346 3.39 -5.65 -32.27
CA GLY A 346 2.36 -4.92 -31.51
C GLY A 346 2.86 -4.44 -30.15
N LEU A 347 1.96 -3.82 -29.39
CA LEU A 347 2.24 -3.32 -28.05
C LEU A 347 2.22 -4.44 -27.00
N VAL A 348 3.05 -4.30 -25.98
CA VAL A 348 3.08 -5.14 -24.78
C VAL A 348 2.64 -4.30 -23.59
N ALA A 349 1.53 -4.67 -22.95
CA ALA A 349 1.00 -3.97 -21.79
C ALA A 349 1.75 -4.35 -20.50
N ILE A 350 3.04 -4.00 -20.41
CA ILE A 350 3.81 -4.16 -19.17
C ILE A 350 3.28 -3.16 -18.13
N PRO A 351 2.87 -3.61 -16.92
CA PRO A 351 2.40 -2.70 -15.89
C PRO A 351 3.47 -1.66 -15.51
N GLY A 352 3.04 -0.44 -15.22
CA GLY A 352 3.93 0.61 -14.71
C GLY A 352 4.53 0.29 -13.33
N GLY A 353 5.31 1.23 -12.79
CA GLY A 353 5.99 1.10 -11.51
C GLY A 353 7.12 0.07 -11.55
N ASN A 354 7.17 -0.83 -10.56
CA ASN A 354 8.29 -1.76 -10.38
C ASN A 354 8.49 -2.74 -11.55
N ALA A 355 7.42 -3.16 -12.23
CA ALA A 355 7.55 -4.07 -13.37
C ALA A 355 8.24 -3.38 -14.56
N ALA A 356 7.80 -2.18 -14.92
CA ALA A 356 8.46 -1.36 -15.93
C ALA A 356 9.92 -1.03 -15.56
N ALA A 357 10.18 -0.59 -14.32
CA ALA A 357 11.53 -0.24 -13.87
C ALA A 357 12.52 -1.41 -13.93
N LEU A 358 12.09 -2.64 -13.63
CA LEU A 358 12.91 -3.85 -13.75
C LEU A 358 13.11 -4.28 -15.20
N MET A 359 12.10 -4.08 -16.06
CA MET A 359 12.22 -4.35 -17.49
C MET A 359 13.18 -3.38 -18.18
N GLU A 360 13.19 -2.10 -17.77
CA GLU A 360 14.20 -1.12 -18.18
C GLU A 360 15.60 -1.56 -17.78
N GLN A 361 15.78 -1.98 -16.52
CA GLN A 361 17.07 -2.50 -16.05
C GLN A 361 17.53 -3.71 -16.86
N LEU A 362 16.61 -4.61 -17.22
CA LEU A 362 16.91 -5.74 -18.12
C LEU A 362 17.28 -5.26 -19.53
N ALA A 363 16.62 -4.25 -20.09
CA ALA A 363 16.97 -3.68 -21.39
C ALA A 363 18.38 -3.06 -21.38
N GLU A 364 18.73 -2.38 -20.29
CA GLU A 364 20.05 -1.80 -20.11
C GLU A 364 21.15 -2.85 -19.97
N GLY A 365 20.84 -4.00 -19.35
CA GLY A 365 21.75 -5.13 -19.17
C GLY A 365 21.70 -6.18 -20.28
N GLY A 366 21.16 -5.86 -21.46
CA GLY A 366 21.11 -6.79 -22.60
C GLY A 366 20.28 -8.05 -22.34
N GLY A 367 19.24 -7.95 -21.51
CA GLY A 367 18.40 -9.06 -21.09
C GLY A 367 18.89 -9.81 -19.84
N ALA A 368 19.96 -9.35 -19.18
CA ALA A 368 20.45 -9.91 -17.92
C ALA A 368 20.36 -8.90 -16.77
N MET A 369 20.05 -9.39 -15.57
CA MET A 369 19.99 -8.58 -14.36
C MET A 369 20.26 -9.45 -13.13
N SER A 370 21.22 -9.03 -12.31
CA SER A 370 21.54 -9.66 -11.03
C SER A 370 20.50 -9.33 -9.96
N LYS A 371 20.48 -10.13 -8.88
CA LYS A 371 19.64 -9.85 -7.71
C LYS A 371 19.99 -8.52 -7.03
N ALA A 372 21.26 -8.11 -7.09
CA ALA A 372 21.71 -6.85 -6.51
C ALA A 372 21.18 -5.65 -7.30
N GLU A 373 21.32 -5.66 -8.62
CA GLU A 373 20.79 -4.61 -9.51
C GLU A 373 19.27 -4.49 -9.40
N ALA A 374 18.56 -5.63 -9.39
CA ALA A 374 17.10 -5.62 -9.23
C ALA A 374 16.66 -4.97 -7.92
N ARG A 375 17.39 -5.24 -6.82
CA ARG A 375 17.13 -4.60 -5.52
C ARG A 375 17.43 -3.12 -5.56
N GLN A 376 18.59 -2.73 -6.09
CA GLN A 376 18.99 -1.33 -6.22
C GLN A 376 17.96 -0.54 -7.04
N ARG A 377 17.46 -1.11 -8.13
CA ARG A 377 16.45 -0.47 -8.99
C ARG A 377 15.12 -0.25 -8.29
N ILE A 378 14.68 -1.20 -7.46
CA ILE A 378 13.37 -1.15 -6.80
C ILE A 378 13.39 -0.45 -5.45
N ARG A 379 14.54 -0.44 -4.76
CA ARG A 379 14.69 0.11 -3.41
C ARG A 379 14.13 1.54 -3.27
N PRO A 380 14.35 2.49 -4.20
CA PRO A 380 13.81 3.85 -4.08
C PRO A 380 12.28 3.91 -4.04
N ASN A 381 11.60 2.95 -4.68
CA ASN A 381 10.14 2.90 -4.78
C ASN A 381 9.52 1.90 -3.78
N TYR A 382 10.34 1.18 -3.02
CA TYR A 382 9.89 0.16 -2.09
C TYR A 382 9.99 0.69 -0.66
N VAL A 383 8.82 0.97 -0.09
CA VAL A 383 8.66 1.54 1.26
C VAL A 383 8.99 0.50 2.35
N GLY A 384 9.08 -0.79 2.01
CA GLY A 384 9.41 -1.84 2.99
C GLY A 384 10.91 -1.99 3.23
N GLU A 385 11.28 -2.40 4.45
CA GLU A 385 12.69 -2.65 4.79
C GLU A 385 13.10 -4.12 4.59
N ASP A 386 12.13 -5.03 4.61
CA ASP A 386 12.32 -6.47 4.55
C ASP A 386 12.86 -6.92 3.16
N ARG A 387 14.06 -7.53 3.19
CA ARG A 387 14.77 -8.03 2.01
C ARG A 387 14.03 -9.18 1.31
N ASP A 388 13.31 -10.01 2.05
CA ASP A 388 12.54 -11.12 1.49
C ASP A 388 11.26 -10.60 0.85
N LYS A 389 10.58 -9.63 1.48
CA LYS A 389 9.44 -8.96 0.84
C LYS A 389 9.86 -8.14 -0.37
N LEU A 390 11.02 -7.48 -0.36
CA LEU A 390 11.59 -6.83 -1.54
C LEU A 390 11.86 -7.87 -2.64
N SER A 391 12.48 -9.00 -2.29
CA SER A 391 12.73 -10.09 -3.24
C SER A 391 11.41 -10.65 -3.80
N ARG A 392 10.38 -10.84 -2.97
CA ARG A 392 9.02 -11.23 -3.41
C ARG A 392 8.40 -10.16 -4.32
N ALA A 393 8.54 -8.88 -3.98
CA ALA A 393 8.02 -7.77 -4.79
C ALA A 393 8.69 -7.72 -6.17
N ILE A 394 10.01 -7.96 -6.24
CA ILE A 394 10.76 -8.10 -7.50
C ILE A 394 10.24 -9.31 -8.28
N THR A 395 10.10 -10.48 -7.64
CA THR A 395 9.58 -11.70 -8.28
C THR A 395 8.16 -11.50 -8.83
N GLU A 396 7.26 -10.86 -8.06
CA GLU A 396 5.89 -10.57 -8.47
C GLU A 396 5.84 -9.52 -9.59
N ALA A 397 6.67 -8.48 -9.53
CA ALA A 397 6.79 -7.50 -10.60
C ALA A 397 7.26 -8.15 -11.92
N LEU A 398 8.32 -8.99 -11.87
CA LEU A 398 8.79 -9.74 -13.04
C LEU A 398 7.78 -10.79 -13.50
N LYS A 399 7.04 -11.43 -12.60
CA LYS A 399 5.94 -12.33 -12.95
C LYS A 399 4.87 -11.61 -13.75
N LYS A 400 4.47 -10.40 -13.35
CA LYS A 400 3.51 -9.57 -14.10
C LYS A 400 4.04 -9.20 -15.48
N ALA A 401 5.30 -8.76 -15.59
CA ALA A 401 5.93 -8.46 -16.88
C ALA A 401 5.98 -9.70 -17.80
N ARG A 402 6.41 -10.86 -17.28
CA ARG A 402 6.43 -12.13 -18.03
C ARG A 402 5.06 -12.54 -18.53
N GLN A 403 4.01 -12.38 -17.71
CA GLN A 403 2.65 -12.67 -18.13
C GLN A 403 2.19 -11.76 -19.29
N ALA A 404 2.50 -10.46 -19.23
CA ALA A 404 2.19 -9.53 -20.30
C ALA A 404 2.89 -9.91 -21.61
N ILE A 405 4.19 -10.23 -21.55
CA ILE A 405 4.99 -10.65 -22.71
C ILE A 405 4.44 -11.97 -23.30
N ARG A 406 4.18 -12.99 -22.46
CA ARG A 406 3.61 -14.27 -22.91
C ARG A 406 2.27 -14.08 -23.61
N LYS A 407 1.38 -13.25 -23.07
CA LYS A 407 0.09 -12.92 -23.71
C LYS A 407 0.28 -12.25 -25.08
N ALA A 408 1.24 -11.32 -25.18
CA ALA A 408 1.53 -10.64 -26.44
C ALA A 408 2.11 -11.60 -27.50
N ILE A 409 3.04 -12.48 -27.11
CA ILE A 409 3.59 -13.54 -27.98
C ILE A 409 2.48 -14.51 -28.41
N ALA A 410 1.68 -15.02 -27.47
CA ALA A 410 0.58 -15.95 -27.76
C ALA A 410 -0.39 -15.37 -28.79
N LYS A 411 -0.80 -14.12 -28.58
CA LYS A 411 -1.67 -13.38 -29.50
C LYS A 411 -1.03 -13.21 -30.89
N SER A 412 0.24 -12.81 -30.95
CA SER A 412 0.93 -12.57 -32.23
C SER A 412 1.27 -13.87 -32.97
N ALA A 413 1.53 -14.96 -32.25
CA ALA A 413 1.86 -16.28 -32.80
C ALA A 413 0.62 -17.13 -33.09
N GLN A 414 -0.58 -16.68 -32.68
CA GLN A 414 -1.85 -17.40 -32.80
C GLN A 414 -1.79 -18.79 -32.13
N CYS A 415 -1.21 -18.83 -30.94
CA CYS A 415 -1.05 -20.04 -30.11
C CYS A 415 -1.63 -19.83 -28.71
N GLU A 416 -1.78 -20.90 -27.94
CA GLU A 416 -2.33 -20.82 -26.59
C GLU A 416 -1.30 -20.24 -25.61
N TYR A 417 -1.77 -19.55 -24.57
CA TYR A 417 -0.90 -18.90 -23.58
C TYR A 417 0.05 -19.91 -22.90
N GLN A 418 -0.44 -21.12 -22.64
CA GLN A 418 0.30 -22.21 -21.99
C GLN A 418 1.45 -22.73 -22.86
N GLU A 419 1.36 -22.61 -24.18
CA GLU A 419 2.37 -23.07 -25.14
C GLU A 419 3.58 -22.13 -25.21
N VAL A 420 3.45 -20.89 -24.71
CA VAL A 420 4.55 -19.94 -24.64
C VAL A 420 5.34 -20.17 -23.35
N SER A 421 6.56 -20.68 -23.47
CA SER A 421 7.51 -20.82 -22.34
C SER A 421 7.81 -19.48 -21.65
N SER A 422 8.40 -19.51 -20.45
CA SER A 422 8.75 -18.29 -19.71
C SER A 422 9.84 -17.49 -20.45
N PRO A 423 9.58 -16.22 -20.85
CA PRO A 423 10.56 -15.41 -21.59
C PRO A 423 11.73 -14.94 -20.72
N ILE A 424 11.54 -14.88 -19.40
CA ILE A 424 12.55 -14.48 -18.41
C ILE A 424 12.54 -15.54 -17.29
N PRO A 425 13.19 -16.70 -17.49
CA PRO A 425 13.32 -17.69 -16.42
C PRO A 425 14.07 -17.09 -15.22
N HIS A 426 13.78 -17.63 -14.04
CA HIS A 426 14.55 -17.30 -12.83
C HIS A 426 15.77 -18.22 -12.78
N ASP A 427 16.94 -17.63 -12.57
CA ASP A 427 18.21 -18.34 -12.37
C ASP A 427 18.69 -18.12 -10.93
N HIS A 428 19.56 -19.00 -10.42
CA HIS A 428 20.12 -18.88 -9.07
C HIS A 428 20.85 -17.55 -8.85
N SER A 429 21.49 -17.02 -9.90
CA SER A 429 22.26 -15.77 -9.87
C SER A 429 21.42 -14.49 -10.09
N GLY A 430 20.21 -14.60 -10.62
CA GLY A 430 19.39 -13.46 -11.03
C GLY A 430 18.37 -13.83 -12.11
N TRP A 431 18.26 -12.97 -13.11
CA TRP A 431 17.36 -13.18 -14.24
C TRP A 431 18.13 -13.00 -15.55
N ARG A 432 17.91 -13.94 -16.47
CA ARG A 432 18.43 -13.88 -17.83
C ARG A 432 17.29 -14.20 -18.79
N ALA A 433 16.99 -13.27 -19.68
CA ALA A 433 15.95 -13.42 -20.68
C ALA A 433 16.39 -14.43 -21.77
N VAL A 434 15.42 -15.20 -22.27
CA VAL A 434 15.57 -16.09 -23.44
C VAL A 434 15.18 -15.36 -24.73
N ILE A 435 14.39 -14.29 -24.59
CA ILE A 435 14.11 -13.31 -25.64
C ILE A 435 15.13 -12.17 -25.57
N GLU A 436 15.28 -11.40 -26.64
CA GLU A 436 16.06 -10.16 -26.58
C GLU A 436 15.25 -9.05 -25.89
N ILE A 437 15.90 -8.27 -25.03
CA ILE A 437 15.29 -7.13 -24.33
C ILE A 437 16.19 -5.92 -24.58
N GLY A 438 15.61 -4.83 -25.07
CA GLY A 438 16.38 -3.67 -25.53
C GLY A 438 15.48 -2.45 -25.75
N PHE A 439 15.82 -1.65 -26.75
CA PHE A 439 15.17 -0.37 -27.06
C PHE A 439 14.42 -0.45 -28.39
N ALA A 440 13.30 0.28 -28.46
CA ALA A 440 12.55 0.50 -29.69
C ALA A 440 12.83 1.93 -30.17
N THR A 441 13.60 2.06 -31.24
CA THR A 441 13.97 3.36 -31.83
C THR A 441 13.23 3.56 -33.14
N LEU A 442 12.92 4.82 -33.47
CA LEU A 442 12.26 5.15 -34.73
C LEU A 442 13.29 5.23 -35.84
N ASP A 443 13.18 4.33 -36.83
CA ASP A 443 13.89 4.46 -38.10
C ASP A 443 13.19 5.57 -38.90
N VAL A 444 13.85 6.73 -39.01
CA VAL A 444 13.31 7.94 -39.64
C VAL A 444 13.02 7.73 -41.12
N ASP A 445 13.85 6.95 -41.81
CA ASP A 445 13.71 6.73 -43.25
C ASP A 445 12.50 5.85 -43.56
N ARG A 446 12.25 4.85 -42.71
CA ARG A 446 11.16 3.88 -42.90
C ARG A 446 9.89 4.24 -42.14
N ASN A 447 9.96 5.20 -41.22
CA ASN A 447 8.91 5.55 -40.28
C ASN A 447 8.37 4.31 -39.54
N THR A 448 9.27 3.43 -39.13
CA THR A 448 8.96 2.19 -38.41
C THR A 448 9.85 2.04 -37.20
N LEU A 449 9.33 1.43 -36.15
CA LEU A 449 10.16 1.11 -35.00
C LEU A 449 11.09 -0.06 -35.34
N ILE A 450 12.36 0.10 -35.03
CA ILE A 450 13.38 -0.95 -35.07
C ILE A 450 13.77 -1.32 -33.64
N PHE A 451 14.17 -2.59 -33.47
CA PHE A 451 14.69 -3.08 -32.21
C PHE A 451 16.22 -2.95 -32.22
N GLN A 452 16.78 -2.37 -31.15
CA GLN A 452 18.22 -2.23 -30.96
C GLN A 452 18.60 -2.63 -29.53
N LEU A 453 19.74 -3.29 -29.38
CA LEU A 453 20.35 -3.49 -28.07
C LEU A 453 21.12 -2.23 -27.67
N LYS A 454 21.36 -2.05 -26.37
CA LYS A 454 22.12 -0.89 -25.86
C LYS A 454 23.48 -0.74 -26.52
N GLU A 455 24.15 -1.86 -26.77
CA GLU A 455 25.48 -1.92 -27.38
C GLU A 455 25.47 -1.43 -28.84
N ASP A 456 24.34 -1.54 -29.52
CA ASP A 456 24.16 -1.11 -30.93
C ASP A 456 23.74 0.37 -31.05
N MET A 457 23.58 1.09 -29.93
CA MET A 457 23.12 2.50 -29.91
C MET A 457 24.27 3.52 -29.89
N HIS A 458 25.52 3.06 -30.00
CA HIS A 458 26.72 3.88 -30.13
C HIS A 458 27.14 3.99 -31.60
#